data_AF-A0A970MWI0-F1
#
_entry.id   AF-A0A970MWI0-F1
#
_cell.length_a   1.000
_cell.length_b   1.000
_cell.length_c   1.000
_cell.angle_alpha   90.00
_cell.angle_beta   90.00
_cell.angle_gamma   90.00
#
_symmetry.space_group_name_H-M   'P 1'
#
loop_
_entity.id
_entity.type
_entity.pdbx_description
1 polymer ?
#
loop_
_entity_poly.entity_id
_entity_poly.type
_entity_poly.pdbx_seq_one_letter_code
_entity_poly.pdbx_strand_id
1 'polypeptide(L)'
;MARFSGRIVTFAIAIILLCASWCGAMELLAPTDGQAVRERVKIQLPLDDVPDDGFISIFVGEAEADKFVVAIARDAAISENNVLTFFWNTKQPYYDSAQPMQPKYFKDGRYQMMVQAHDAKGKTVSSAKLTIVMKNQVDRPSPAPGIDLVNRMTFGQTNDYRVRCDVSVFEIVNRVGLPILGGMALSGEVLLTQSIEDVRPAGEFLIRLRTDEKTFVSSYGVKKYLYAGQELKPQLYRLVNKYGSVIKANMFSKQAKYRIMDILPVLSAGQKKEGDSWPDTVTLKIDGLTPFITLKGSAMLDSFEWEQGRECAKIKSIVLSETPISLANGKIKSTGPLNADVTTYFAYKSGTMLRRDIRLTFDAEITPDSRDEAGGQLPGEEGPDSLPGEQLYPFSDDDDIAPAPSPGLGTSHGATFSQGVTERGPKKGRVELVVVIRLEK
;
A
#
# COMPACT_ATOMS: atom_id res chain seq x y z
N MET A 1 -29.84 -23.90 -91.48
CA MET A 1 -28.66 -23.26 -92.08
C MET A 1 -27.71 -22.81 -90.95
N ALA A 2 -26.42 -23.19 -91.06
CA ALA A 2 -25.19 -22.67 -90.42
C ALA A 2 -25.22 -22.21 -88.93
N ARG A 3 -24.59 -22.90 -87.96
CA ARG A 3 -23.15 -23.08 -87.60
C ARG A 3 -22.61 -22.05 -86.56
N PHE A 4 -22.17 -22.57 -85.39
CA PHE A 4 -20.99 -22.24 -84.54
C PHE A 4 -20.80 -20.77 -84.04
N SER A 5 -20.28 -20.41 -82.86
CA SER A 5 -19.49 -21.01 -81.75
C SER A 5 -19.62 -20.08 -80.51
N GLY A 6 -19.60 -20.51 -79.26
CA GLY A 6 -18.35 -20.58 -78.48
C GLY A 6 -18.46 -19.80 -77.15
N ARG A 7 -17.96 -20.40 -76.06
CA ARG A 7 -18.14 -20.06 -74.62
C ARG A 7 -17.42 -18.79 -74.15
N ILE A 8 -17.79 -18.24 -72.99
CA ILE A 8 -16.96 -18.14 -71.76
C ILE A 8 -17.81 -17.63 -70.57
N VAL A 9 -17.71 -18.35 -69.45
CA VAL A 9 -18.16 -17.99 -68.10
C VAL A 9 -17.02 -17.24 -67.42
N THR A 10 -17.30 -16.18 -66.65
CA THR A 10 -16.36 -15.76 -65.59
C THR A 10 -17.11 -15.23 -64.37
N PHE A 11 -16.92 -15.97 -63.27
CA PHE A 11 -17.25 -15.69 -61.89
C PHE A 11 -16.53 -14.42 -61.38
N ALA A 12 -17.20 -13.62 -60.56
CA ALA A 12 -16.56 -12.70 -59.62
C ALA A 12 -17.19 -12.90 -58.24
N ILE A 13 -16.65 -13.86 -57.49
CA ILE A 13 -16.80 -13.93 -56.03
C ILE A 13 -15.76 -12.97 -55.46
N ALA A 14 -16.23 -11.89 -54.84
CA ALA A 14 -15.40 -10.99 -54.07
C ALA A 14 -14.91 -11.72 -52.82
N ILE A 15 -13.60 -11.94 -52.76
CA ILE A 15 -12.86 -12.47 -51.62
C ILE A 15 -12.92 -11.42 -50.51
N ILE A 16 -13.79 -11.65 -49.52
CA ILE A 16 -13.62 -11.07 -48.18
C ILE A 16 -12.49 -11.88 -47.54
N LEU A 17 -11.27 -11.36 -47.66
CA LEU A 17 -10.10 -11.86 -46.95
C LEU A 17 -10.33 -11.62 -45.45
N LEU A 18 -10.70 -12.69 -44.76
CA LEU A 18 -10.49 -12.82 -43.32
C LEU A 18 -8.98 -12.64 -43.06
N CYS A 19 -8.57 -11.46 -42.60
CA CYS A 19 -7.39 -11.35 -41.74
C CYS A 19 -7.74 -11.96 -40.39
N ALA A 20 -7.88 -13.30 -40.34
CA ALA A 20 -7.79 -14.02 -39.08
C ALA A 20 -6.34 -13.87 -38.62
N SER A 21 -6.09 -12.88 -37.77
CA SER A 21 -4.85 -12.76 -37.02
C SER A 21 -4.58 -14.10 -36.35
N TRP A 22 -3.59 -14.83 -36.86
CA TRP A 22 -3.05 -16.03 -36.23
C TRP A 22 -2.55 -15.64 -34.84
N CYS A 23 -3.38 -15.87 -33.83
CA CYS A 23 -2.97 -15.92 -32.44
C CYS A 23 -2.50 -17.36 -32.20
N GLY A 24 -1.24 -17.55 -31.79
CA GLY A 24 -0.73 -18.86 -31.44
C GLY A 24 -1.51 -19.44 -30.25
N ALA A 25 -1.76 -20.75 -30.26
CA ALA A 25 -2.18 -21.42 -29.03
C ALA A 25 -0.99 -21.40 -28.05
N MET A 26 -1.22 -20.88 -26.85
CA MET A 26 -0.23 -20.85 -25.77
C MET A 26 -0.40 -22.09 -24.89
N GLU A 27 0.71 -22.67 -24.43
CA GLU A 27 0.67 -23.74 -23.43
C GLU A 27 0.79 -23.15 -22.02
N LEU A 28 -0.27 -23.25 -21.23
CA LEU A 28 -0.27 -22.79 -19.84
C LEU A 28 0.13 -23.95 -18.92
N LEU A 29 1.38 -23.93 -18.42
CA LEU A 29 1.93 -24.98 -17.55
C LEU A 29 1.34 -24.96 -16.14
N ALA A 30 0.99 -23.76 -15.64
CA ALA A 30 0.26 -23.57 -14.41
C ALA A 30 -0.49 -22.23 -14.41
N PRO A 31 -1.67 -22.13 -13.77
CA PRO A 31 -2.44 -23.22 -13.18
C PRO A 31 -2.97 -24.20 -14.25
N THR A 32 -3.36 -25.41 -13.85
CA THR A 32 -4.03 -26.38 -14.72
C THR A 32 -5.55 -26.16 -14.73
N ASP A 33 -6.24 -26.69 -15.74
CA ASP A 33 -7.70 -26.58 -15.83
C ASP A 33 -8.40 -27.21 -14.61
N GLY A 34 -9.33 -26.47 -14.03
CA GLY A 34 -10.03 -26.80 -12.80
C GLY A 34 -9.23 -26.60 -11.50
N GLN A 35 -7.98 -26.14 -11.56
CA GLN A 35 -7.14 -26.01 -10.36
C GLN A 35 -7.70 -25.01 -9.35
N ALA A 36 -7.65 -25.37 -8.07
CA ALA A 36 -7.93 -24.46 -6.98
C ALA A 36 -6.77 -23.48 -6.80
N VAL A 37 -7.06 -22.18 -6.87
CA VAL A 37 -6.09 -21.09 -6.75
C VAL A 37 -6.50 -20.12 -5.65
N ARG A 38 -5.53 -19.47 -5.02
CA ARG A 38 -5.78 -18.52 -3.93
C ARG A 38 -4.61 -17.59 -3.74
N GLU A 39 -4.90 -16.41 -3.20
CA GLU A 39 -3.95 -15.35 -2.89
C GLU A 39 -2.95 -15.12 -4.03
N ARG A 40 -1.76 -15.71 -4.00
CA ARG A 40 -0.70 -15.53 -4.99
C ARG A 40 -0.61 -16.74 -5.92
N VAL A 41 -1.15 -16.59 -7.13
CA VAL A 41 -1.22 -17.60 -8.18
C VAL A 41 0.02 -17.54 -9.05
N LYS A 42 0.66 -18.69 -9.26
CA LYS A 42 1.74 -18.84 -10.23
C LYS A 42 1.14 -19.03 -11.62
N ILE A 43 1.56 -18.19 -12.56
CA ILE A 43 1.26 -18.33 -13.98
C ILE A 43 2.55 -18.76 -14.66
N GLN A 44 2.60 -19.98 -15.18
CA GLN A 44 3.81 -20.56 -15.75
C GLN A 44 3.63 -20.80 -17.25
N LEU A 45 4.57 -20.27 -18.02
CA LEU A 45 4.59 -20.32 -19.49
C LEU A 45 5.96 -20.79 -19.97
N PRO A 46 6.05 -21.48 -21.12
CA PRO A 46 7.32 -21.64 -21.83
C PRO A 46 7.99 -20.28 -22.09
N LEU A 47 9.33 -20.24 -22.05
CA LEU A 47 10.10 -19.00 -22.27
C LEU A 47 9.78 -18.35 -23.63
N ASP A 48 9.57 -19.17 -24.66
CA ASP A 48 9.36 -18.73 -26.04
C ASP A 48 7.94 -18.22 -26.31
N ASP A 49 6.99 -18.45 -25.39
CA ASP A 49 5.58 -18.03 -25.56
C ASP A 49 5.36 -16.54 -25.32
N VAL A 50 6.34 -15.85 -24.70
CA VAL A 50 6.29 -14.41 -24.41
C VAL A 50 7.50 -13.75 -25.05
N PRO A 51 7.37 -12.73 -25.91
CA PRO A 51 8.51 -12.01 -26.52
C PRO A 51 9.44 -11.36 -25.48
N ASP A 52 10.72 -11.16 -25.81
CA ASP A 52 11.74 -10.61 -24.86
C ASP A 52 11.36 -9.22 -24.32
N ASP A 53 10.76 -8.39 -25.18
CA ASP A 53 10.23 -7.06 -24.87
C ASP A 53 8.71 -7.07 -24.61
N GLY A 54 8.15 -8.27 -24.44
CA GLY A 54 6.73 -8.51 -24.31
C GLY A 54 6.21 -8.48 -22.87
N PHE A 55 4.90 -8.71 -22.76
CA PHE A 55 4.20 -8.81 -21.49
C PHE A 55 3.03 -9.78 -21.59
N ILE A 56 2.51 -10.22 -20.45
CA ILE A 56 1.25 -10.97 -20.39
C ILE A 56 0.12 -10.08 -19.88
N SER A 57 -1.09 -10.32 -20.34
CA SER A 57 -2.32 -9.83 -19.73
C SER A 57 -3.16 -11.00 -19.21
N ILE A 58 -3.81 -10.80 -18.08
CA ILE A 58 -4.66 -11.79 -17.42
C ILE A 58 -6.06 -11.22 -17.32
N PHE A 59 -7.00 -11.98 -17.87
CA PHE A 59 -8.43 -11.72 -17.77
C PHE A 59 -9.09 -12.82 -16.96
N VAL A 60 -10.03 -12.43 -16.10
CA VAL A 60 -10.79 -13.37 -15.28
C VAL A 60 -12.24 -12.96 -15.26
N GLY A 61 -13.14 -13.92 -15.45
CA GLY A 61 -14.56 -13.62 -15.49
C GLY A 61 -15.42 -14.87 -15.42
N GLU A 62 -16.72 -14.63 -15.39
CA GLU A 62 -17.71 -15.65 -15.75
C GLU A 62 -17.79 -15.73 -17.28
N ALA A 63 -18.33 -16.83 -17.82
CA ALA A 63 -18.20 -17.22 -19.23
C ALA A 63 -18.55 -16.13 -20.28
N GLU A 64 -19.33 -15.12 -19.89
CA GLU A 64 -19.81 -14.05 -20.77
C GLU A 64 -19.18 -12.67 -20.50
N ALA A 65 -18.33 -12.54 -19.47
CA ALA A 65 -17.80 -11.24 -19.05
C ALA A 65 -16.38 -11.36 -18.46
N ASP A 66 -15.39 -11.53 -19.34
CA ASP A 66 -13.98 -11.48 -19.00
C ASP A 66 -13.60 -10.07 -18.49
N LYS A 67 -13.00 -9.97 -17.30
CA LYS A 67 -12.53 -8.71 -16.73
C LYS A 67 -11.01 -8.68 -16.76
N PHE A 68 -10.43 -7.60 -17.28
CA PHE A 68 -9.00 -7.37 -17.17
C PHE A 68 -8.61 -7.23 -15.70
N VAL A 69 -7.59 -7.99 -15.27
CA VAL A 69 -7.14 -7.97 -13.88
C VAL A 69 -5.75 -7.39 -13.76
N VAL A 70 -4.81 -7.81 -14.61
CA VAL A 70 -3.43 -7.35 -14.54
C VAL A 70 -2.71 -7.53 -15.88
N ALA A 71 -1.73 -6.66 -16.14
CA ALA A 71 -0.69 -6.87 -17.14
C ALA A 71 0.68 -6.92 -16.43
N ILE A 72 1.51 -7.89 -16.80
CA ILE A 72 2.81 -8.14 -16.16
C ILE A 72 3.87 -8.24 -17.25
N ALA A 73 4.86 -7.34 -17.21
CA ALA A 73 5.99 -7.36 -18.12
C ALA A 73 6.87 -8.59 -17.91
N ARG A 74 7.52 -9.07 -18.98
CA ARG A 74 8.37 -10.27 -18.93
C ARG A 74 9.54 -10.12 -17.95
N ASP A 75 10.09 -8.92 -17.80
CA ASP A 75 11.18 -8.61 -16.87
C ASP A 75 10.81 -8.77 -15.38
N ALA A 76 9.51 -8.74 -15.07
CA ALA A 76 8.98 -9.01 -13.74
C ALA A 76 8.78 -10.52 -13.45
N ALA A 77 8.98 -11.39 -14.44
CA ALA A 77 8.88 -12.84 -14.28
C ALA A 77 10.16 -13.44 -13.71
N ILE A 78 10.03 -14.56 -12.99
CA ILE A 78 11.17 -15.42 -12.65
C ILE A 78 11.40 -16.36 -13.84
N SER A 79 12.60 -16.33 -14.42
CA SER A 79 13.00 -17.21 -15.53
C SER A 79 13.91 -18.33 -15.04
N GLU A 80 13.43 -19.56 -15.04
CA GLU A 80 14.20 -20.75 -14.64
C GLU A 80 13.83 -21.94 -15.54
N ASN A 81 14.82 -22.74 -15.95
CA ASN A 81 14.61 -23.98 -16.71
C ASN A 81 13.69 -23.83 -17.95
N ASN A 82 13.86 -22.77 -18.73
CA ASN A 82 13.05 -22.44 -19.91
C ASN A 82 11.56 -22.17 -19.61
N VAL A 83 11.24 -21.77 -18.37
CA VAL A 83 9.90 -21.42 -17.91
C VAL A 83 9.91 -20.01 -17.33
N LEU A 84 8.95 -19.20 -17.75
CA LEU A 84 8.62 -17.92 -17.13
C LEU A 84 7.55 -18.12 -16.08
N THR A 85 7.82 -17.68 -14.85
CA THR A 85 6.86 -17.69 -13.74
C THR A 85 6.45 -16.27 -13.38
N PHE A 86 5.21 -15.93 -13.68
CA PHE A 86 4.56 -14.69 -13.25
C PHE A 86 3.73 -14.96 -11.99
N PHE A 87 3.44 -13.88 -11.24
CA PHE A 87 2.60 -13.97 -10.05
C PHE A 87 1.45 -12.99 -10.14
N TRP A 88 0.24 -13.52 -10.03
CA TRP A 88 -0.98 -12.73 -9.92
C TRP A 88 -1.59 -12.89 -8.52
N ASN A 89 -2.14 -11.81 -7.97
CA ASN A 89 -2.83 -11.85 -6.68
C ASN A 89 -4.35 -11.85 -6.88
N THR A 90 -5.05 -12.95 -6.56
CA THR A 90 -6.51 -13.10 -6.68
C THR A 90 -7.30 -12.15 -5.78
N LYS A 91 -6.66 -11.55 -4.77
CA LYS A 91 -7.27 -10.54 -3.90
C LYS A 91 -7.05 -9.10 -4.39
N GLN A 92 -6.31 -8.88 -5.48
CA GLN A 92 -6.23 -7.56 -6.08
C GLN A 92 -7.60 -7.14 -6.61
N PRO A 93 -7.98 -5.87 -6.46
CA PRO A 93 -9.21 -5.39 -7.03
C PRO A 93 -9.10 -5.36 -8.55
N TYR A 94 -10.23 -5.58 -9.22
CA TYR A 94 -10.42 -5.21 -10.62
C TYR A 94 -11.37 -4.01 -10.70
N TYR A 95 -11.32 -3.30 -11.82
CA TYR A 95 -12.10 -2.09 -12.04
C TYR A 95 -12.98 -2.27 -13.27
N ASP A 96 -14.23 -1.82 -13.17
CA ASP A 96 -15.12 -1.78 -14.31
C ASP A 96 -14.94 -0.47 -15.05
N SER A 97 -14.92 -0.50 -16.38
CA SER A 97 -14.96 0.70 -17.22
C SER A 97 -16.13 1.64 -16.88
N ALA A 98 -17.27 1.09 -16.45
CA ALA A 98 -18.43 1.86 -16.03
C ALA A 98 -18.24 2.53 -14.65
N GLN A 99 -17.35 1.99 -13.81
CA GLN A 99 -17.09 2.46 -12.45
C GLN A 99 -15.59 2.36 -12.14
N PRO A 100 -14.72 3.11 -12.84
CA PRO A 100 -13.27 2.93 -12.78
C PRO A 100 -12.67 3.30 -11.42
N MET A 101 -13.44 4.03 -10.59
CA MET A 101 -13.03 4.47 -9.26
C MET A 101 -13.56 3.56 -8.13
N GLN A 102 -14.32 2.51 -8.45
CA GLN A 102 -14.87 1.58 -7.47
C GLN A 102 -14.19 0.21 -7.58
N PRO A 103 -13.25 -0.12 -6.67
CA PRO A 103 -12.59 -1.41 -6.69
C PRO A 103 -13.61 -2.53 -6.42
N LYS A 104 -13.58 -3.56 -7.26
CA LYS A 104 -14.37 -4.80 -7.10
C LYS A 104 -13.42 -5.97 -6.83
N TYR A 105 -13.90 -6.97 -6.10
CA TYR A 105 -13.12 -8.13 -5.72
C TYR A 105 -13.81 -9.40 -6.18
N PHE A 106 -13.03 -10.37 -6.64
CA PHE A 106 -13.57 -11.71 -6.93
C PHE A 106 -13.97 -12.40 -5.63
N LYS A 107 -15.11 -13.09 -5.67
CA LYS A 107 -15.53 -13.99 -4.59
C LYS A 107 -14.91 -15.37 -4.82
N ASP A 108 -14.98 -16.23 -3.82
CA ASP A 108 -14.64 -17.64 -4.03
C ASP A 108 -15.67 -18.28 -4.97
N GLY A 109 -15.19 -19.10 -5.90
CA GLY A 109 -16.03 -19.64 -6.97
C GLY A 109 -15.25 -20.11 -8.18
N ARG A 110 -15.99 -20.61 -9.18
CA ARG A 110 -15.43 -21.07 -10.45
C ARG A 110 -15.42 -19.92 -11.46
N TYR A 111 -14.28 -19.69 -12.10
CA TYR A 111 -14.09 -18.62 -13.09
C TYR A 111 -13.36 -19.15 -14.32
N GLN A 112 -13.57 -18.50 -15.46
CA GLN A 112 -12.69 -18.63 -16.61
C GLN A 112 -11.53 -17.64 -16.46
N MET A 113 -10.32 -18.13 -16.70
CA MET A 113 -9.10 -17.32 -16.77
C MET A 113 -8.55 -17.40 -18.19
N MET A 114 -8.25 -16.26 -18.78
CA MET A 114 -7.57 -16.14 -20.06
C MET A 114 -6.26 -15.40 -19.87
N VAL A 115 -5.17 -15.99 -20.38
CA VAL A 115 -3.83 -15.39 -20.40
C VAL A 115 -3.48 -15.10 -21.84
N GLN A 116 -3.03 -13.88 -22.12
CA GLN A 116 -2.59 -13.47 -23.46
C GLN A 116 -1.17 -12.93 -23.36
N ALA A 117 -0.27 -13.36 -24.24
CA ALA A 117 1.04 -12.75 -24.40
C ALA A 117 1.00 -11.71 -25.52
N HIS A 118 1.71 -10.61 -25.31
CA HIS A 118 1.77 -9.48 -26.24
C HIS A 118 3.22 -9.14 -26.56
N ASP A 119 3.46 -8.64 -27.77
CA ASP A 119 4.71 -7.97 -28.14
C ASP A 119 4.79 -6.54 -27.58
N ALA A 120 5.93 -5.85 -27.77
CA ALA A 120 6.11 -4.46 -27.33
C ALA A 120 5.12 -3.46 -27.96
N LYS A 121 4.41 -3.83 -29.04
CA LYS A 121 3.39 -3.00 -29.69
C LYS A 121 1.99 -3.31 -29.16
N GLY A 122 1.87 -4.21 -28.19
CA GLY A 122 0.60 -4.65 -27.60
C GLY A 122 -0.16 -5.67 -28.45
N LYS A 123 0.43 -6.16 -29.56
CA LYS A 123 -0.23 -7.17 -30.40
C LYS A 123 -0.18 -8.51 -29.69
N THR A 124 -1.33 -9.17 -29.54
CA THR A 124 -1.40 -10.52 -29.01
C THR A 124 -0.67 -11.51 -29.93
N VAL A 125 0.30 -12.23 -29.38
CA VAL A 125 1.08 -13.25 -30.10
C VAL A 125 0.58 -14.67 -29.79
N SER A 126 0.14 -14.91 -28.56
CA SER A 126 -0.37 -16.21 -28.12
C SER A 126 -1.40 -16.04 -26.99
N SER A 127 -2.26 -17.04 -26.82
CA SER A 127 -3.27 -17.02 -25.75
C SER A 127 -3.68 -18.40 -25.27
N ALA A 128 -3.99 -18.52 -23.98
CA ALA A 128 -4.54 -19.71 -23.33
C ALA A 128 -5.79 -19.34 -22.52
N LYS A 129 -6.76 -20.27 -22.45
CA LYS A 129 -7.97 -20.12 -21.65
C LYS A 129 -8.26 -21.41 -20.88
N LEU A 130 -8.54 -21.29 -19.59
CA LEU A 130 -8.87 -22.42 -18.72
C LEU A 130 -9.84 -22.00 -17.61
N THR A 131 -10.32 -22.99 -16.86
CA THR A 131 -11.17 -22.79 -15.69
C THR A 131 -10.34 -22.84 -14.42
N ILE A 132 -10.52 -21.91 -13.49
CA ILE A 132 -9.94 -21.94 -12.14
C ILE A 132 -11.02 -21.96 -11.07
N VAL A 133 -10.68 -22.43 -9.88
CA VAL A 133 -11.55 -22.34 -8.69
C VAL A 133 -10.87 -21.46 -7.65
N MET A 134 -11.36 -20.23 -7.46
CA MET A 134 -10.84 -19.33 -6.43
C MET A 134 -11.27 -19.77 -5.04
N LYS A 135 -10.30 -19.86 -4.12
CA LYS A 135 -10.49 -20.28 -2.72
C LYS A 135 -9.70 -19.39 -1.74
N ASN A 136 -10.04 -18.11 -1.69
CA ASN A 136 -9.39 -17.15 -0.80
C ASN A 136 -9.88 -17.26 0.65
N GLN A 137 -11.11 -17.75 0.89
CA GLN A 137 -11.63 -18.04 2.22
C GLN A 137 -11.04 -19.35 2.76
N VAL A 138 -10.99 -19.47 4.09
CA VAL A 138 -10.61 -20.72 4.77
C VAL A 138 -11.87 -21.55 4.99
N ASP A 139 -11.85 -22.79 4.51
CA ASP A 139 -12.94 -23.74 4.77
C ASP A 139 -13.04 -24.04 6.27
N ARG A 140 -14.22 -23.85 6.87
CA ARG A 140 -14.49 -24.12 8.29
C ARG A 140 -15.67 -25.08 8.45
N PRO A 141 -15.66 -25.96 9.48
CA PRO A 141 -16.79 -26.84 9.75
C PRO A 141 -18.02 -26.04 10.19
N SER A 142 -19.21 -26.64 10.07
CA SER A 142 -20.47 -26.07 10.56
C SER A 142 -21.01 -26.91 11.74
N PRO A 143 -21.18 -26.34 12.95
CA PRO A 143 -20.88 -24.95 13.32
C PRO A 143 -19.36 -24.70 13.47
N ALA A 144 -18.93 -23.48 13.13
CA ALA A 144 -17.51 -23.13 13.21
C ALA A 144 -17.06 -22.95 14.67
N PRO A 145 -15.94 -23.58 15.09
CA PRO A 145 -15.43 -23.44 16.45
C PRO A 145 -14.89 -22.01 16.70
N GLY A 146 -14.83 -21.60 17.96
CA GLY A 146 -14.10 -20.39 18.33
C GLY A 146 -12.59 -20.58 18.16
N ILE A 147 -11.84 -19.48 18.01
CA ILE A 147 -10.37 -19.49 17.94
C ILE A 147 -9.77 -18.57 19.01
N ASP A 148 -8.57 -18.90 19.48
CA ASP A 148 -7.81 -17.99 20.34
C ASP A 148 -7.01 -17.01 19.48
N LEU A 149 -7.21 -15.72 19.72
CA LEU A 149 -6.44 -14.63 19.12
C LEU A 149 -5.31 -14.24 20.07
N VAL A 150 -4.17 -14.92 19.97
CA VAL A 150 -3.00 -14.69 20.83
C VAL A 150 -1.72 -14.59 20.01
N ASN A 151 -0.88 -13.62 20.33
CA ASN A 151 0.47 -13.54 19.81
C ASN A 151 1.30 -14.68 20.41
N ARG A 152 1.98 -15.45 19.56
CA ARG A 152 2.86 -16.54 19.97
C ARG A 152 4.26 -16.20 19.48
N MET A 153 5.05 -15.65 20.40
CA MET A 153 6.40 -15.16 20.14
C MET A 153 7.41 -15.97 20.94
N THR A 154 8.59 -16.18 20.37
CA THR A 154 9.69 -16.90 21.03
C THR A 154 10.87 -15.97 21.29
N PHE A 155 11.61 -16.21 22.37
CA PHE A 155 12.84 -15.47 22.67
C PHE A 155 13.82 -15.53 21.49
N GLY A 156 14.44 -14.40 21.16
CA GLY A 156 15.37 -14.28 20.02
C GLY A 156 14.69 -14.21 18.64
N GLN A 157 13.35 -14.37 18.55
CA GLN A 157 12.63 -14.18 17.30
C GLN A 157 12.81 -12.74 16.81
N THR A 158 13.02 -12.60 15.50
CA THR A 158 13.04 -11.32 14.81
C THR A 158 12.00 -11.32 13.70
N ASN A 159 11.21 -10.26 13.60
CA ASN A 159 10.22 -10.05 12.55
C ASN A 159 10.47 -8.68 11.91
N ASP A 160 10.66 -8.65 10.60
CA ASP A 160 10.79 -7.40 9.86
C ASP A 160 9.45 -7.01 9.24
N TYR A 161 9.00 -5.79 9.53
CA TYR A 161 7.77 -5.24 9.01
C TYR A 161 8.06 -4.06 8.11
N ARG A 162 7.63 -4.12 6.85
CA ARG A 162 7.62 -2.97 5.97
C ARG A 162 6.34 -2.17 6.19
N VAL A 163 6.50 -0.91 6.56
CA VAL A 163 5.42 0.05 6.72
C VAL A 163 5.49 1.01 5.54
N ARG A 164 4.48 0.98 4.68
CA ARG A 164 4.33 1.92 3.57
C ARG A 164 3.16 2.85 3.84
N CYS A 165 3.34 4.11 3.53
CA CYS A 165 2.37 5.17 3.70
C CYS A 165 2.21 5.93 2.39
N ASP A 166 0.97 6.14 1.95
CA ASP A 166 0.64 6.97 0.78
C ASP A 166 -0.49 7.94 1.19
N VAL A 167 -0.32 9.23 0.88
CA VAL A 167 -1.32 10.28 1.14
C VAL A 167 -1.92 10.75 -0.18
N SER A 168 -3.24 10.76 -0.25
CA SER A 168 -4.01 11.35 -1.34
C SER A 168 -4.81 12.54 -0.82
N VAL A 169 -4.74 13.66 -1.55
CA VAL A 169 -5.43 14.90 -1.19
C VAL A 169 -6.38 15.28 -2.32
N PHE A 170 -7.65 15.48 -1.96
CA PHE A 170 -8.73 15.78 -2.89
C PHE A 170 -9.33 17.14 -2.56
N GLU A 171 -9.52 17.99 -3.56
CA GLU A 171 -10.39 19.17 -3.45
C GLU A 171 -11.84 18.73 -3.65
N ILE A 172 -12.73 19.13 -2.76
CA ILE A 172 -14.16 18.82 -2.90
C ILE A 172 -14.81 19.96 -3.68
N VAL A 173 -15.08 19.73 -4.97
CA VAL A 173 -15.83 20.66 -5.83
C VAL A 173 -17.19 20.06 -6.13
N ASN A 174 -18.29 20.73 -5.75
CA ASN A 174 -19.66 20.24 -5.98
C ASN A 174 -19.93 18.78 -5.52
N ARG A 175 -19.40 18.39 -4.35
CA ARG A 175 -19.46 17.02 -3.78
C ARG A 175 -18.70 15.95 -4.58
N VAL A 176 -17.95 16.33 -5.61
CA VAL A 176 -17.02 15.46 -6.32
C VAL A 176 -15.61 15.76 -5.82
N GLY A 177 -14.90 14.72 -5.38
CA GLY A 177 -13.48 14.84 -5.02
C GLY A 177 -12.64 14.85 -6.29
N LEU A 178 -12.02 15.99 -6.59
CA LEU A 178 -11.04 16.11 -7.67
C LEU A 178 -9.64 16.04 -7.04
N PRO A 179 -8.73 15.20 -7.56
CA PRO A 179 -7.35 15.25 -7.11
C PRO A 179 -6.81 16.66 -7.35
N ILE A 180 -6.15 17.25 -6.36
CA ILE A 180 -5.57 18.58 -6.53
C ILE A 180 -4.50 18.50 -7.62
N LEU A 181 -4.69 19.23 -8.73
CA LEU A 181 -3.69 19.35 -9.80
C LEU A 181 -2.42 19.98 -9.20
N GLY A 182 -1.27 19.32 -9.31
CA GLY A 182 -0.03 19.68 -8.58
C GLY A 182 0.06 19.12 -7.16
N GLY A 183 -0.80 18.16 -6.81
CA GLY A 183 -1.00 17.63 -5.47
C GLY A 183 0.28 17.22 -4.74
N MET A 184 0.27 17.42 -3.43
CA MET A 184 1.32 16.95 -2.52
C MET A 184 1.40 15.43 -2.57
N ALA A 185 2.26 14.89 -3.43
CA ALA A 185 2.59 13.47 -3.44
C ALA A 185 3.42 13.17 -2.20
N LEU A 186 2.74 12.92 -1.08
CA LEU A 186 3.34 12.50 0.17
C LEU A 186 3.30 10.98 0.26
N SER A 187 4.46 10.38 0.47
CA SER A 187 4.55 8.98 0.81
C SER A 187 5.67 8.76 1.82
N GLY A 188 5.67 7.61 2.48
CA GLY A 188 6.71 7.25 3.41
C GLY A 188 6.90 5.75 3.44
N GLU A 189 8.12 5.34 3.74
CA GLU A 189 8.45 3.93 3.91
C GLU A 189 9.40 3.76 5.08
N VAL A 190 9.11 2.78 5.92
CA VAL A 190 9.89 2.42 7.10
C VAL A 190 10.05 0.90 7.09
N LEU A 191 11.28 0.41 7.27
CA LEU A 191 11.50 -0.98 7.66
C LEU A 191 11.64 -1.03 9.18
N LEU A 192 10.69 -1.69 9.84
CA LEU A 192 10.67 -1.85 11.28
C LEU A 192 11.06 -3.28 11.68
N THR A 193 12.20 -3.42 12.33
CA THR A 193 12.62 -4.69 12.92
C THR A 193 12.07 -4.80 14.34
N GLN A 194 11.29 -5.85 14.59
CA GLN A 194 10.86 -6.28 15.92
C GLN A 194 11.74 -7.45 16.38
N SER A 195 12.45 -7.30 17.49
CA SER A 195 13.13 -8.40 18.17
C SER A 195 12.49 -8.71 19.52
N ILE A 196 12.40 -10.00 19.86
CA ILE A 196 11.85 -10.49 21.13
C ILE A 196 12.99 -10.73 22.11
N GLU A 197 13.13 -9.83 23.07
CA GLU A 197 14.24 -9.75 24.01
C GLU A 197 13.99 -10.53 25.30
N ASP A 198 12.72 -10.86 25.60
CA ASP A 198 12.34 -11.70 26.75
C ASP A 198 10.93 -12.26 26.54
N VAL A 199 10.67 -13.46 27.08
CA VAL A 199 9.35 -14.10 27.12
C VAL A 199 9.07 -14.57 28.53
N ARG A 200 8.06 -13.98 29.18
CA ARG A 200 7.73 -14.26 30.57
C ARG A 200 6.67 -15.35 30.70
N PRO A 201 6.62 -16.08 31.83
CA PRO A 201 5.67 -17.18 32.04
C PRO A 201 4.19 -16.81 31.87
N ALA A 202 3.81 -15.57 32.15
CA ALA A 202 2.44 -15.07 31.98
C ALA A 202 2.05 -14.78 30.52
N GLY A 203 2.96 -14.98 29.56
CA GLY A 203 2.79 -14.60 28.16
C GLY A 203 2.99 -13.11 27.93
N GLU A 204 3.90 -12.49 28.67
CA GLU A 204 4.35 -11.12 28.39
C GLU A 204 5.65 -11.18 27.60
N PHE A 205 5.84 -10.22 26.69
CA PHE A 205 7.01 -10.14 25.83
C PHE A 205 7.70 -8.79 26.04
N LEU A 206 9.02 -8.82 26.27
CA LEU A 206 9.84 -7.64 26.10
C LEU A 206 10.21 -7.57 24.62
N ILE A 207 9.67 -6.58 23.92
CA ILE A 207 9.94 -6.36 22.51
C ILE A 207 10.82 -5.13 22.34
N ARG A 208 11.78 -5.22 21.42
CA ARG A 208 12.51 -4.07 20.90
C ARG A 208 12.04 -3.79 19.48
N LEU A 209 11.69 -2.55 19.20
CA LEU A 209 11.38 -2.05 17.85
C LEU A 209 12.51 -1.13 17.40
N ARG A 210 12.99 -1.30 16.17
CA ARG A 210 14.05 -0.49 15.58
C ARG A 210 13.70 -0.12 14.13
N THR A 211 14.00 1.10 13.74
CA THR A 211 13.92 1.56 12.34
C THR A 211 15.27 1.48 11.65
N ASP A 212 15.26 1.36 10.33
CA ASP A 212 16.48 1.32 9.53
C ASP A 212 16.89 2.70 8.98
N GLU A 213 18.05 2.77 8.33
CA GLU A 213 18.55 4.01 7.71
C GLU A 213 17.86 4.36 6.38
N LYS A 214 17.21 3.37 5.76
CA LYS A 214 16.47 3.56 4.50
C LYS A 214 15.08 4.14 4.74
N THR A 215 14.70 4.36 5.99
CA THR A 215 13.47 5.04 6.36
C THR A 215 13.43 6.43 5.72
N PHE A 216 12.41 6.66 4.89
CA PHE A 216 12.28 7.90 4.13
C PHE A 216 10.85 8.41 4.12
N VAL A 217 10.74 9.71 3.87
CA VAL A 217 9.51 10.37 3.42
C VAL A 217 9.76 10.99 2.07
N SER A 218 8.78 10.93 1.19
CA SER A 218 8.79 11.58 -0.11
C SER A 218 7.75 12.68 -0.11
N SER A 219 8.12 13.85 -0.63
CA SER A 219 7.21 14.96 -0.87
C SER A 219 7.52 15.53 -2.25
N TYR A 220 6.49 15.65 -3.10
CA TYR A 220 6.63 16.15 -4.48
C TYR A 220 7.71 15.40 -5.28
N GLY A 221 7.78 14.08 -5.11
CA GLY A 221 8.76 13.22 -5.80
C GLY A 221 10.18 13.28 -5.23
N VAL A 222 10.47 14.14 -4.24
CA VAL A 222 11.77 14.22 -3.57
C VAL A 222 11.77 13.33 -2.33
N LYS A 223 12.66 12.34 -2.30
CA LYS A 223 12.89 11.47 -1.14
C LYS A 223 13.86 12.10 -0.15
N LYS A 224 13.48 12.14 1.12
CA LYS A 224 14.31 12.52 2.27
C LYS A 224 14.43 11.34 3.22
N TYR A 225 15.65 10.84 3.39
CA TYR A 225 15.96 9.84 4.42
C TYR A 225 16.00 10.51 5.79
N LEU A 226 15.31 9.93 6.78
CA LEU A 226 15.16 10.55 8.10
C LEU A 226 16.34 10.29 9.03
N TYR A 227 16.99 9.14 8.88
CA TYR A 227 18.01 8.65 9.83
C TYR A 227 19.35 8.33 9.16
N ALA A 228 19.56 8.83 7.94
CA ALA A 228 20.84 8.67 7.25
C ALA A 228 21.95 9.39 8.02
N GLY A 229 23.05 8.68 8.31
CA GLY A 229 24.20 9.24 9.03
C GLY A 229 24.01 9.44 10.54
N GLN A 230 22.87 9.06 11.13
CA GLN A 230 22.68 9.12 12.57
C GLN A 230 23.37 7.94 13.28
N GLU A 231 24.13 8.26 14.33
CA GLU A 231 24.84 7.25 15.15
C GLU A 231 23.85 6.35 15.93
N LEU A 232 22.75 6.94 16.42
CA LEU A 232 21.70 6.22 17.15
C LEU A 232 20.37 6.26 16.39
N LYS A 233 20.09 5.18 15.66
CA LYS A 233 18.81 4.95 14.98
C LYS A 233 17.67 4.83 16.01
N PRO A 234 16.45 5.32 15.70
CA PRO A 234 15.32 5.18 16.59
C PRO A 234 15.07 3.73 16.97
N GLN A 235 15.06 3.50 18.28
CA GLN A 235 14.73 2.23 18.87
C GLN A 235 13.97 2.44 20.18
N LEU A 236 13.06 1.53 20.50
CA LEU A 236 12.34 1.55 21.76
C LEU A 236 12.06 0.14 22.26
N TYR A 237 11.94 0.01 23.58
CA TYR A 237 11.57 -1.23 24.25
C TYR A 237 10.17 -1.11 24.84
N ARG A 238 9.35 -2.15 24.64
CA ARG A 238 7.99 -2.27 25.19
C ARG A 238 7.84 -3.59 25.90
N LEU A 239 7.16 -3.55 27.04
CA LEU A 239 6.56 -4.75 27.62
C LEU A 239 5.13 -4.84 27.09
N VAL A 240 4.81 -5.92 26.40
CA VAL A 240 3.48 -6.20 25.83
C VAL A 240 2.94 -7.52 26.36
N ASN A 241 1.62 -7.64 26.48
CA ASN A 241 1.00 -8.94 26.79
C ASN A 241 0.80 -9.79 25.51
N LYS A 242 0.38 -11.04 25.69
CA LYS A 242 0.06 -11.97 24.57
C LYS A 242 -1.07 -11.49 23.66
N TYR A 243 -1.86 -10.52 24.08
CA TYR A 243 -2.92 -9.93 23.28
C TYR A 243 -2.47 -8.66 22.55
N GLY A 244 -1.19 -8.29 22.61
CA GLY A 244 -0.64 -7.12 21.92
C GLY A 244 -0.85 -5.79 22.66
N SER A 245 -1.48 -5.79 23.84
CA SER A 245 -1.62 -4.57 24.65
C SER A 245 -0.29 -4.20 25.28
N VAL A 246 0.09 -2.92 25.19
CA VAL A 246 1.30 -2.38 25.82
C VAL A 246 1.07 -2.22 27.33
N ILE A 247 1.83 -2.95 28.14
CA ILE A 247 1.82 -2.84 29.61
C ILE A 247 2.69 -1.66 30.05
N LYS A 248 3.89 -1.56 29.48
CA LYS A 248 4.83 -0.48 29.76
C LYS A 248 5.60 -0.11 28.50
N ALA A 249 5.55 1.17 28.15
CA ALA A 249 6.27 1.72 27.00
C ALA A 249 7.60 2.34 27.44
N ASN A 250 8.59 2.27 26.55
CA ASN A 250 9.88 2.92 26.69
C ASN A 250 10.57 2.62 28.03
N MET A 251 10.84 1.33 28.25
CA MET A 251 11.40 0.80 29.50
C MET A 251 12.78 1.37 29.87
N PHE A 252 13.49 2.02 28.94
CA PHE A 252 14.83 2.57 29.15
C PHE A 252 14.84 4.10 28.92
N SER A 253 15.25 4.86 29.93
CA SER A 253 15.12 6.33 29.99
C SER A 253 15.83 7.09 28.87
N LYS A 254 17.02 6.62 28.43
CA LYS A 254 17.77 7.24 27.32
C LYS A 254 17.09 7.13 25.95
N GLN A 255 16.02 6.34 25.83
CA GLN A 255 15.27 6.12 24.58
C GLN A 255 13.92 6.87 24.56
N ALA A 256 13.60 7.64 25.61
CA ALA A 256 12.35 8.39 25.75
C ALA A 256 12.09 9.43 24.67
N LYS A 257 13.13 9.78 23.89
CA LYS A 257 13.01 10.68 22.76
C LYS A 257 12.15 10.10 21.64
N TYR A 258 12.21 8.78 21.40
CA TYR A 258 11.55 8.20 20.23
C TYR A 258 10.17 7.62 20.55
N ARG A 259 9.21 7.91 19.67
CA ARG A 259 7.92 7.22 19.60
C ARG A 259 7.86 6.46 18.29
N ILE A 260 7.54 5.18 18.30
CA ILE A 260 7.27 4.37 17.10
C ILE A 260 5.82 3.87 17.22
N MET A 261 5.07 3.75 16.13
CA MET A 261 3.70 3.19 16.21
C MET A 261 3.68 1.74 16.71
N ASP A 262 2.52 1.27 17.17
CA ASP A 262 2.32 -0.14 17.48
C ASP A 262 2.06 -0.93 16.20
N ILE A 263 2.91 -1.92 15.95
CA ILE A 263 2.69 -2.87 14.86
C ILE A 263 1.66 -3.93 15.22
N LEU A 264 1.68 -4.42 16.46
CA LEU A 264 0.79 -5.50 16.88
C LEU A 264 -0.65 -5.00 17.04
N PRO A 265 -1.65 -5.77 16.60
CA PRO A 265 -3.04 -5.48 16.88
C PRO A 265 -3.35 -5.76 18.35
N VAL A 266 -4.34 -5.03 18.92
CA VAL A 266 -4.91 -5.38 20.21
C VAL A 266 -5.97 -6.47 19.99
N LEU A 267 -5.69 -7.65 20.53
CA LEU A 267 -6.54 -8.82 20.42
C LEU A 267 -7.40 -8.98 21.68
N SER A 268 -8.51 -9.69 21.54
CA SER A 268 -9.36 -10.02 22.67
C SER A 268 -8.88 -11.27 23.42
N ALA A 269 -9.08 -11.30 24.73
CA ALA A 269 -8.99 -12.53 25.50
C ALA A 269 -10.15 -13.50 25.19
N GLY A 270 -9.85 -14.80 25.32
CA GLY A 270 -10.80 -15.90 25.10
C GLY A 270 -11.00 -16.27 23.64
N GLN A 271 -11.82 -17.31 23.42
CA GLN A 271 -12.14 -17.78 22.09
C GLN A 271 -13.12 -16.83 21.38
N LYS A 272 -12.87 -16.57 20.10
CA LYS A 272 -13.70 -15.72 19.23
C LYS A 272 -14.27 -16.47 18.04
N LYS A 273 -15.52 -16.13 17.73
CA LYS A 273 -16.25 -16.55 16.52
C LYS A 273 -16.41 -15.37 15.57
N GLU A 274 -16.69 -15.65 14.31
CA GLU A 274 -17.03 -14.60 13.33
C GLU A 274 -18.21 -13.77 13.85
N GLY A 275 -18.11 -12.45 13.71
CA GLY A 275 -19.06 -11.48 14.24
C GLY A 275 -18.79 -11.03 15.68
N ASP A 276 -17.96 -11.73 16.45
CA ASP A 276 -17.60 -11.27 17.79
C ASP A 276 -16.77 -9.98 17.71
N SER A 277 -17.07 -9.04 18.60
CA SER A 277 -16.38 -7.74 18.69
C SER A 277 -15.73 -7.49 20.06
N TRP A 278 -14.78 -6.56 20.10
CA TRP A 278 -14.08 -6.11 21.29
C TRP A 278 -13.55 -4.68 21.14
N PRO A 279 -13.31 -3.96 22.25
CA PRO A 279 -12.67 -2.64 22.19
C PRO A 279 -11.28 -2.72 21.58
N ASP A 280 -10.96 -1.79 20.68
CA ASP A 280 -9.67 -1.70 20.02
C ASP A 280 -9.03 -0.33 20.24
N THR A 281 -7.70 -0.30 20.16
CA THR A 281 -6.90 0.92 20.17
C THR A 281 -5.79 0.80 19.15
N VAL A 282 -5.71 1.80 18.27
CA VAL A 282 -4.73 1.86 17.18
C VAL A 282 -3.87 3.08 17.39
N THR A 283 -2.55 2.89 17.42
CA THR A 283 -1.61 4.01 17.41
C THR A 283 -1.08 4.19 15.99
N LEU A 284 -0.94 5.44 15.58
CA LEU A 284 -0.41 5.79 14.26
C LEU A 284 0.68 6.85 14.43
N LYS A 285 1.84 6.57 13.84
CA LYS A 285 2.95 7.51 13.72
C LYS A 285 3.76 7.12 12.50
N ILE A 286 3.79 7.99 11.50
CA ILE A 286 4.74 7.92 10.40
C ILE A 286 5.71 9.07 10.59
N ASP A 287 6.95 8.74 10.94
CA ASP A 287 7.97 9.75 11.22
C ASP A 287 8.11 10.72 10.04
N GLY A 288 8.23 12.01 10.33
CA GLY A 288 8.28 13.07 9.32
C GLY A 288 6.97 13.38 8.60
N LEU A 289 5.88 12.61 8.81
CA LEU A 289 4.58 12.84 8.17
C LEU A 289 3.45 13.10 9.16
N THR A 290 3.32 12.28 10.21
CA THR A 290 2.22 12.37 11.17
C THR A 290 2.76 12.54 12.60
N PRO A 291 2.05 13.27 13.48
CA PRO A 291 2.28 13.15 14.91
C PRO A 291 1.91 11.74 15.40
N PHE A 292 2.33 11.41 16.62
CA PHE A 292 1.87 10.19 17.29
C PHE A 292 0.43 10.39 17.75
N ILE A 293 -0.51 9.65 17.16
CA ILE A 293 -1.93 9.70 17.52
C ILE A 293 -2.40 8.34 18.03
N THR A 294 -3.39 8.38 18.92
CA THR A 294 -4.07 7.20 19.45
C THR A 294 -5.54 7.28 19.08
N LEU A 295 -6.03 6.25 18.40
CA LEU A 295 -7.39 6.13 17.92
C LEU A 295 -8.08 5.00 18.71
N LYS A 296 -9.30 5.21 19.22
CA LYS A 296 -10.06 4.21 19.99
C LYS A 296 -11.34 3.83 19.25
N GLY A 297 -11.69 2.55 19.29
CA GLY A 297 -12.79 2.03 18.49
C GLY A 297 -13.18 0.61 18.87
N SER A 298 -13.75 -0.10 17.92
CA SER A 298 -14.15 -1.50 18.07
C SER A 298 -13.56 -2.34 16.95
N ALA A 299 -12.98 -3.48 17.31
CA ALA A 299 -12.57 -4.53 16.39
C ALA A 299 -13.61 -5.63 16.35
N MET A 300 -13.71 -6.32 15.21
CA MET A 300 -14.58 -7.47 14.97
C MET A 300 -13.83 -8.54 14.20
N LEU A 301 -14.01 -9.81 14.59
CA LEU A 301 -13.58 -10.94 13.77
C LEU A 301 -14.54 -11.07 12.57
N ASP A 302 -14.10 -10.60 11.40
CA ASP A 302 -14.93 -10.51 10.19
C ASP A 302 -15.08 -11.87 9.50
N SER A 303 -13.96 -12.51 9.19
CA SER A 303 -13.91 -13.76 8.44
C SER A 303 -12.57 -14.48 8.59
N PHE A 304 -12.42 -15.62 7.91
CA PHE A 304 -11.17 -16.36 7.81
C PHE A 304 -10.70 -16.46 6.36
N GLU A 305 -9.51 -15.94 6.08
CA GLU A 305 -8.97 -15.88 4.72
C GLU A 305 -7.51 -16.34 4.69
N TRP A 306 -7.05 -16.84 3.55
CA TRP A 306 -5.63 -17.13 3.31
C TRP A 306 -4.86 -15.84 3.07
N GLU A 307 -3.78 -15.60 3.82
CA GLU A 307 -2.84 -14.50 3.57
C GLU A 307 -1.41 -15.01 3.78
N GLN A 308 -0.52 -14.64 2.86
CA GLN A 308 0.85 -15.14 2.72
C GLN A 308 1.02 -16.67 2.81
N GLY A 309 0.04 -17.43 2.34
CA GLY A 309 0.01 -18.89 2.43
C GLY A 309 -0.33 -19.45 3.81
N ARG A 310 -0.86 -18.62 4.72
CA ARG A 310 -1.29 -19.01 6.07
C ARG A 310 -2.77 -18.71 6.27
N GLU A 311 -3.46 -19.54 7.03
CA GLU A 311 -4.83 -19.26 7.45
C GLU A 311 -4.85 -18.09 8.43
N CYS A 312 -5.61 -17.06 8.10
CA CYS A 312 -5.67 -15.84 8.89
C CYS A 312 -7.09 -15.53 9.34
N ALA A 313 -7.20 -15.04 10.56
CA ALA A 313 -8.35 -14.30 11.03
C ALA A 313 -8.26 -12.89 10.44
N LYS A 314 -9.29 -12.48 9.71
CA LYS A 314 -9.46 -11.11 9.23
C LYS A 314 -10.20 -10.32 10.29
N ILE A 315 -9.53 -9.34 10.87
CA ILE A 315 -10.07 -8.48 11.91
C ILE A 315 -10.30 -7.11 11.31
N LYS A 316 -11.54 -6.62 11.37
CA LYS A 316 -11.88 -5.25 10.98
C LYS A 316 -12.07 -4.39 12.20
N SER A 317 -11.42 -3.25 12.24
CA SER A 317 -11.64 -2.24 13.28
C SER A 317 -12.14 -0.95 12.64
N ILE A 318 -13.17 -0.38 13.25
CA ILE A 318 -13.67 0.96 12.93
C ILE A 318 -13.33 1.84 14.10
N VAL A 319 -12.61 2.92 13.81
CA VAL A 319 -12.01 3.77 14.83
C VAL A 319 -12.32 5.22 14.53
N LEU A 320 -12.77 5.95 15.54
CA LEU A 320 -13.16 7.35 15.44
C LEU A 320 -12.28 8.17 16.40
N SER A 321 -11.90 9.36 15.96
CA SER A 321 -11.20 10.30 16.85
C SER A 321 -11.54 11.74 16.49
N GLU A 322 -11.78 12.53 17.52
CA GLU A 322 -11.89 14.00 17.41
C GLU A 322 -10.52 14.69 17.56
N THR A 323 -9.44 13.90 17.71
CA THR A 323 -8.09 14.46 17.92
C THR A 323 -7.58 15.08 16.63
N PRO A 324 -7.39 16.40 16.55
CA PRO A 324 -6.92 17.03 15.32
C PRO A 324 -5.57 16.44 14.90
N ILE A 325 -5.43 16.14 13.59
CA ILE A 325 -4.18 15.73 12.98
C ILE A 325 -3.66 16.82 12.07
N SER A 326 -2.34 16.94 12.05
CA SER A 326 -1.62 17.79 11.12
C SER A 326 -0.62 16.93 10.36
N LEU A 327 -0.55 17.10 9.04
CA LEU A 327 0.43 16.43 8.18
C LEU A 327 1.37 17.45 7.54
N ALA A 328 2.52 16.96 7.07
CA ALA A 328 3.49 17.73 6.28
C ALA A 328 3.85 19.07 6.95
N ASN A 329 4.25 19.02 8.22
CA ASN A 329 4.63 20.18 9.04
C ASN A 329 3.55 21.27 9.13
N GLY A 330 2.27 20.89 9.22
CA GLY A 330 1.18 21.87 9.39
C GLY A 330 0.52 22.34 8.12
N LYS A 331 0.97 21.87 6.94
CA LYS A 331 0.38 22.25 5.65
C LYS A 331 -1.01 21.65 5.43
N ILE A 332 -1.27 20.50 6.02
CA ILE A 332 -2.57 19.85 6.03
C ILE A 332 -3.03 19.79 7.47
N LYS A 333 -4.17 20.42 7.80
CA LYS A 333 -4.74 20.39 9.15
C LYS A 333 -6.17 19.86 9.07
N SER A 334 -6.49 18.85 9.85
CA SER A 334 -7.86 18.33 9.91
C SER A 334 -8.82 19.39 10.47
N THR A 335 -10.00 19.49 9.88
CA THR A 335 -11.08 20.39 10.32
C THR A 335 -12.26 19.65 10.96
N GLY A 336 -12.18 18.32 11.08
CA GLY A 336 -13.27 17.50 11.58
C GLY A 336 -12.80 16.14 12.10
N PRO A 337 -13.75 15.24 12.41
CA PRO A 337 -13.43 13.93 12.96
C PRO A 337 -12.65 13.08 11.96
N LEU A 338 -11.79 12.24 12.50
CA LEU A 338 -11.02 11.28 11.76
C LEU A 338 -11.71 9.93 11.81
N ASN A 339 -11.86 9.34 10.63
CA ASN A 339 -12.36 7.97 10.48
C ASN A 339 -11.19 7.09 10.07
N ALA A 340 -10.93 6.02 10.82
CA ALA A 340 -9.95 5.01 10.44
C ALA A 340 -10.62 3.65 10.29
N ASP A 341 -10.51 3.10 9.09
CA ASP A 341 -10.84 1.71 8.78
C ASP A 341 -9.56 0.89 8.84
N VAL A 342 -9.51 -0.09 9.72
CA VAL A 342 -8.33 -0.94 9.92
C VAL A 342 -8.67 -2.38 9.59
N THR A 343 -7.91 -3.00 8.70
CA THR A 343 -8.02 -4.44 8.41
C THR A 343 -6.73 -5.13 8.80
N THR A 344 -6.81 -6.11 9.70
CA THR A 344 -5.66 -6.91 10.14
C THR A 344 -5.82 -8.35 9.70
N TYR A 345 -4.78 -8.92 9.09
CA TYR A 345 -4.66 -10.33 8.78
C TYR A 345 -3.74 -11.00 9.80
N PHE A 346 -4.35 -11.76 10.70
CA PHE A 346 -3.65 -12.40 11.82
C PHE A 346 -3.62 -13.92 11.64
N ALA A 347 -2.43 -14.50 11.46
CA ALA A 347 -2.23 -15.94 11.37
C ALA A 347 -2.47 -16.60 12.73
N TYR A 348 -3.74 -16.88 13.05
CA TYR A 348 -4.20 -17.28 14.39
C TYR A 348 -3.59 -18.60 14.89
N LYS A 349 -3.20 -19.51 13.98
CA LYS A 349 -2.49 -20.75 14.34
C LYS A 349 -1.05 -20.48 14.81
N SER A 350 -0.33 -19.60 14.14
CA SER A 350 1.06 -19.23 14.51
C SER A 350 1.14 -18.05 15.47
N GLY A 351 0.03 -17.36 15.73
CA GLY A 351 -0.01 -16.17 16.58
C GLY A 351 0.82 -15.01 16.03
N THR A 352 0.77 -14.77 14.72
CA THR A 352 1.60 -13.76 14.04
C THR A 352 0.73 -12.82 13.21
N MET A 353 0.94 -11.51 13.32
CA MET A 353 0.33 -10.55 12.40
C MET A 353 1.12 -10.53 11.09
N LEU A 354 0.43 -10.76 9.97
CA LEU A 354 1.07 -10.81 8.64
C LEU A 354 0.92 -9.49 7.89
N ARG A 355 -0.23 -8.83 8.07
CA ARG A 355 -0.54 -7.59 7.39
C ARG A 355 -1.56 -6.78 8.17
N ARG A 356 -1.42 -5.45 8.13
CA ARG A 356 -2.39 -4.51 8.65
C ARG A 356 -2.51 -3.32 7.71
N ASP A 357 -3.71 -3.08 7.22
CA ASP A 357 -4.04 -1.94 6.37
C ASP A 357 -4.84 -0.93 7.22
N ILE A 358 -4.41 0.32 7.26
CA ILE A 358 -5.04 1.41 7.99
C ILE A 358 -5.38 2.48 6.97
N ARG A 359 -6.67 2.77 6.79
CA ARG A 359 -7.18 3.83 5.93
C ARG A 359 -7.77 4.92 6.79
N LEU A 360 -7.05 6.04 6.92
CA LEU A 360 -7.48 7.21 7.67
C LEU A 360 -8.06 8.25 6.71
N THR A 361 -9.27 8.74 6.99
CA THR A 361 -9.96 9.72 6.17
C THR A 361 -10.49 10.86 7.01
N PHE A 362 -10.23 12.10 6.59
CA PHE A 362 -10.69 13.31 7.28
C PHE A 362 -10.79 14.51 6.32
N ASP A 363 -11.64 15.47 6.67
CA ASP A 363 -11.68 16.78 6.00
C ASP A 363 -10.57 17.68 6.55
N ALA A 364 -9.98 18.50 5.68
CA ALA A 364 -8.80 19.29 6.01
C ALA A 364 -8.79 20.67 5.33
N GLU A 365 -8.08 21.59 5.98
CA GLU A 365 -7.54 22.80 5.37
C GLU A 365 -6.14 22.53 4.85
N ILE A 366 -5.90 22.91 3.61
CA ILE A 366 -4.68 22.62 2.84
C ILE A 366 -4.07 23.95 2.43
N THR A 367 -2.87 24.23 2.93
CA THR A 367 -2.09 25.41 2.55
C THR A 367 -1.13 25.02 1.43
N PRO A 368 -1.31 25.52 0.19
CA PRO A 368 -0.38 25.24 -0.91
C PRO A 368 1.01 25.78 -0.60
N ASP A 369 2.07 25.10 -1.03
CA ASP A 369 3.41 25.67 -1.00
C ASP A 369 3.47 26.87 -1.96
N SER A 370 3.92 28.02 -1.46
CA SER A 370 4.18 29.21 -2.28
C SER A 370 5.49 29.09 -3.08
N ARG A 371 5.96 27.88 -3.41
CA ARG A 371 7.29 27.62 -4.02
C ARG A 371 7.29 27.60 -5.55
N ASP A 372 6.31 28.22 -6.20
CA ASP A 372 6.39 28.52 -7.62
C ASP A 372 7.22 29.78 -7.95
N GLU A 373 7.79 30.48 -6.96
CA GLU A 373 8.70 31.60 -7.23
C GLU A 373 9.95 31.56 -6.33
N ALA A 374 11.11 31.60 -6.98
CA ALA A 374 12.47 31.80 -6.47
C ALA A 374 13.30 30.58 -6.01
N GLY A 375 14.36 30.35 -6.80
CA GLY A 375 15.67 29.76 -6.52
C GLY A 375 15.95 29.13 -5.15
N GLY A 376 16.54 27.93 -5.20
CA GLY A 376 16.80 27.07 -4.06
C GLY A 376 17.62 27.71 -2.94
N GLN A 377 17.05 27.69 -1.74
CA GLN A 377 17.74 27.43 -0.49
C GLN A 377 16.68 26.87 0.47
N LEU A 378 16.82 25.61 0.89
CA LEU A 378 15.97 25.04 1.94
C LEU A 378 16.41 25.65 3.29
N PRO A 379 15.49 26.20 4.10
CA PRO A 379 15.83 26.72 5.43
C PRO A 379 16.06 25.56 6.41
N GLY A 380 17.14 25.69 7.19
CA GLY A 380 17.38 25.18 8.55
C GLY A 380 17.00 23.74 8.90
N GLU A 381 18.01 22.93 9.22
CA GLU A 381 17.85 21.69 9.98
C GLU A 381 17.12 21.95 11.32
N GLU A 382 15.83 21.65 11.38
CA GLU A 382 15.21 21.21 12.62
C GLU A 382 15.02 19.69 12.52
N GLY A 383 15.79 18.96 13.34
CA GLY A 383 15.66 17.52 13.47
C GLY A 383 14.25 17.14 13.95
N PRO A 384 13.74 15.95 13.60
CA PRO A 384 12.48 15.47 14.16
C PRO A 384 12.65 15.28 15.68
N ASP A 385 11.73 15.87 16.45
CA ASP A 385 11.64 15.90 17.92
C ASP A 385 12.48 16.95 18.67
N SER A 386 12.22 18.25 18.41
CA SER A 386 12.39 19.30 19.42
C SER A 386 11.08 19.46 20.22
N LEU A 387 11.06 18.93 21.44
CA LEU A 387 10.04 19.30 22.43
C LEU A 387 10.41 20.64 23.08
N PRO A 388 9.43 21.47 23.48
CA PRO A 388 9.71 22.71 24.18
C PRO A 388 10.19 22.41 25.60
N GLY A 389 11.41 22.85 25.91
CA GLY A 389 11.91 22.96 27.28
C GLY A 389 12.86 21.84 27.73
N GLU A 390 14.09 21.86 27.22
CA GLU A 390 15.24 21.39 28.01
C GLU A 390 16.12 22.60 28.32
N GLN A 391 16.06 23.08 29.57
CA GLN A 391 17.10 23.92 30.15
C GLN A 391 18.37 23.08 30.27
N LEU A 392 19.30 23.26 29.34
CA LEU A 392 20.68 22.84 29.51
C LEU A 392 21.47 23.98 30.16
N TYR A 393 22.19 23.64 31.21
CA TYR A 393 23.09 24.49 31.98
C TYR A 393 24.21 25.09 31.12
N PRO A 394 24.81 26.22 31.55
CA PRO A 394 25.63 27.07 30.69
C PRO A 394 27.06 26.54 30.60
N PHE A 395 27.52 26.30 29.38
CA PHE A 395 28.91 26.48 29.03
C PHE A 395 28.96 27.69 28.09
N SER A 396 29.47 28.78 28.64
CA SER A 396 29.98 29.94 27.92
C SER A 396 31.20 29.51 27.12
N ASP A 397 31.23 29.84 25.84
CA ASP A 397 32.43 30.36 25.18
C ASP A 397 31.97 31.29 24.07
N ASP A 398 32.34 32.55 24.25
CA ASP A 398 32.16 33.67 23.35
C ASP A 398 33.03 33.48 22.10
N ASP A 399 32.50 33.76 20.92
CA ASP A 399 33.31 34.24 19.80
C ASP A 399 32.46 35.10 18.85
N ASP A 400 32.76 36.40 18.88
CA ASP A 400 32.24 37.47 18.06
C ASP A 400 32.69 37.33 16.60
N ILE A 401 31.74 37.24 15.65
CA ILE A 401 31.99 37.57 14.25
C ILE A 401 30.85 38.44 13.71
N ALA A 402 31.17 39.72 13.47
CA ALA A 402 30.30 40.70 12.84
C ALA A 402 30.14 40.45 11.32
N PRO A 403 28.96 40.70 10.72
CA PRO A 403 28.85 40.80 9.27
C PRO A 403 28.98 42.25 8.77
N ALA A 404 29.78 42.42 7.72
CA ALA A 404 29.90 43.65 6.94
C ALA A 404 28.66 43.87 6.05
N PRO A 405 28.25 45.13 5.78
CA PRO A 405 27.21 45.42 4.80
C PRO A 405 27.82 45.56 3.40
N SER A 406 27.08 45.15 2.37
CA SER A 406 27.30 45.66 1.02
C SER A 406 26.00 45.80 0.24
N PRO A 407 25.95 46.76 -0.71
CA PRO A 407 24.71 47.36 -1.18
C PRO A 407 24.35 46.97 -2.62
N GLY A 408 23.05 47.04 -2.92
CA GLY A 408 22.57 47.81 -4.06
C GLY A 408 22.53 47.19 -5.47
N LEU A 409 21.29 47.17 -5.97
CA LEU A 409 20.83 47.36 -7.37
C LEU A 409 20.92 46.21 -8.39
N GLY A 410 19.75 45.94 -8.97
CA GLY A 410 19.57 45.23 -10.23
C GLY A 410 18.10 45.17 -10.62
N THR A 411 17.57 46.26 -11.16
CA THR A 411 16.27 46.32 -11.85
C THR A 411 16.32 45.54 -13.15
N SER A 412 15.38 44.62 -13.39
CA SER A 412 15.11 44.10 -14.74
C SER A 412 13.61 43.90 -14.96
N HIS A 413 13.14 44.50 -16.06
CA HIS A 413 11.82 44.34 -16.66
C HIS A 413 11.47 42.86 -16.93
N GLY A 414 10.22 42.49 -16.64
CA GLY A 414 9.61 41.22 -17.04
C GLY A 414 8.12 41.42 -17.26
N ALA A 415 7.62 40.89 -18.38
CA ALA A 415 6.36 41.20 -19.02
C ALA A 415 5.11 40.92 -18.15
N THR A 416 4.11 41.79 -18.31
CA THR A 416 2.75 41.63 -17.78
C THR A 416 2.06 40.45 -18.46
N PHE A 417 2.20 39.25 -17.89
CA PHE A 417 1.25 38.16 -18.12
C PHE A 417 -0.01 38.44 -17.31
N SER A 418 -1.18 38.27 -17.94
CA SER A 418 -2.47 38.40 -17.28
C SER A 418 -2.53 37.48 -16.06
N GLN A 419 -2.66 38.07 -14.88
CA GLN A 419 -2.92 37.35 -13.62
C GLN A 419 -4.21 36.54 -13.76
N GLY A 420 -4.07 35.24 -14.02
CA GLY A 420 -5.05 34.30 -13.50
C GLY A 420 -5.03 34.45 -11.98
N VAL A 421 -6.19 34.67 -11.38
CA VAL A 421 -6.34 34.75 -9.92
C VAL A 421 -5.87 33.42 -9.34
N THR A 422 -4.59 33.33 -8.93
CA THR A 422 -4.13 32.28 -8.04
C THR A 422 -4.77 32.57 -6.69
N GLU A 423 -5.85 31.86 -6.36
CA GLU A 423 -6.41 31.86 -5.02
C GLU A 423 -5.32 31.42 -4.03
N ARG A 424 -4.67 32.39 -3.37
CA ARG A 424 -3.60 32.17 -2.37
C ARG A 424 -4.15 31.82 -0.98
N GLY A 425 -5.36 31.28 -0.90
CA GLY A 425 -6.02 30.92 0.35
C GLY A 425 -5.84 29.44 0.71
N PRO A 426 -5.95 29.08 2.00
CA PRO A 426 -6.09 27.68 2.39
C PRO A 426 -7.31 27.09 1.69
N LYS A 427 -7.11 25.96 0.99
CA LYS A 427 -8.16 25.23 0.31
C LYS A 427 -8.78 24.21 1.25
N LYS A 428 -10.09 24.06 1.20
CA LYS A 428 -10.78 22.95 1.88
C LYS A 428 -10.71 21.72 1.00
N GLY A 429 -10.40 20.58 1.61
CA GLY A 429 -10.33 19.32 0.90
C GLY A 429 -10.54 18.13 1.82
N ARG A 430 -10.44 16.94 1.23
CA ARG A 430 -10.48 15.67 1.91
C ARG A 430 -9.13 14.98 1.76
N VAL A 431 -8.67 14.40 2.85
CA VAL A 431 -7.39 13.68 2.89
C VAL A 431 -7.69 12.22 3.15
N GLU A 432 -7.01 11.38 2.38
CA GLU A 432 -6.96 9.95 2.57
C GLU A 432 -5.50 9.55 2.80
N LEU A 433 -5.23 8.96 3.97
CA LEU A 433 -3.93 8.43 4.36
C LEU A 433 -4.05 6.91 4.44
N VAL A 434 -3.32 6.21 3.57
CA VAL A 434 -3.28 4.74 3.54
C VAL A 434 -1.95 4.27 4.09
N VAL A 435 -1.99 3.48 5.16
CA VAL A 435 -0.81 2.85 5.75
C VAL A 435 -0.94 1.35 5.67
N VAL A 436 0.07 0.69 5.10
CA VAL A 436 0.14 -0.75 4.92
C VAL A 436 1.36 -1.26 5.68
N ILE A 437 1.13 -2.07 6.70
CA ILE A 437 2.15 -2.78 7.47
C ILE A 437 2.16 -4.23 6.99
N ARG A 438 3.30 -4.77 6.57
CA ARG A 438 3.43 -6.15 6.11
C ARG A 438 4.65 -6.81 6.72
N LEU A 439 4.47 -8.04 7.19
CA LEU A 439 5.58 -8.92 7.54
C LEU A 439 6.34 -9.30 6.26
N GLU A 440 7.64 -9.03 6.24
CA GLU A 440 8.55 -9.47 5.18
C GLU A 440 8.83 -10.97 5.32
N LYS A 441 9.01 -11.66 4.20
CA LYS A 441 9.18 -13.12 4.14
C LYS A 441 10.63 -13.55 4.22
#